data_AF-A0A0J6NIU0-F1
#
_entry.id   AF-A0A0J6NIU0-F1
#
_cell.length_a   1.000
_cell.length_b   1.000
_cell.length_c   1.000
_cell.angle_alpha   90.00
_cell.angle_beta   90.00
_cell.angle_gamma   90.00
#
_symmetry.space_group_name_H-M   'P 1'
#
loop_
_entity.id
_entity.type
_entity.pdbx_description
1 polymer ?
#
loop_
_entity_poly.entity_id
_entity_poly.type
_entity_poly.pdbx_seq_one_letter_code
_entity_poly.pdbx_strand_id
1 'polypeptide(L)'
;MSDSTISYKQNGACVAAAPTGAHGFDADTPLSLELARQFAASGYRFCVRYLTLGPNAYAADLSAGEAQDILGAGLALMAVQHVRDPGWSPNAAMGKSDGQNTVAHAQAAGLLPGVNVWCDLEGVADDASGQDVADYCTQWFEAVSSAAYAPGLYVGSAAGLSGTQLYELPFQHYWQSCSSVPNIPQRGYQMVQTLVPQTVNGIGIDADLTQTDQLGGTVKWQILEEQG
;
A
#
# COMPACT_ATOMS: atom_id res chain seq x y z
N MET A 1 12.27 27.96 -6.45
CA MET A 1 11.22 27.49 -7.38
C MET A 1 10.07 27.04 -6.50
N SER A 2 8.91 27.67 -6.63
CA SER A 2 7.74 27.41 -5.79
C SER A 2 7.26 25.99 -6.02
N ASP A 3 7.33 25.17 -4.97
CA ASP A 3 6.76 23.83 -4.94
C ASP A 3 5.23 23.96 -4.97
N SER A 4 4.66 23.84 -6.16
CA SER A 4 3.21 23.76 -6.33
C SER A 4 2.77 22.39 -5.86
N THR A 5 2.41 22.29 -4.59
CA THR A 5 1.73 21.12 -4.03
C THR A 5 0.45 20.91 -4.82
N ILE A 6 0.46 19.95 -5.74
CA ILE A 6 -0.76 19.50 -6.42
C ILE A 6 -1.62 18.87 -5.33
N SER A 7 -2.63 19.61 -4.87
CA SER A 7 -3.62 19.09 -3.94
C SER A 7 -4.70 18.37 -4.75
N TYR A 8 -4.70 17.04 -4.69
CA TYR A 8 -5.77 16.23 -5.25
C TYR A 8 -6.95 16.31 -4.29
N LYS A 9 -8.01 17.02 -4.69
CA LYS A 9 -9.25 17.15 -3.93
C LYS A 9 -10.43 16.70 -4.78
N GLN A 10 -11.25 15.82 -4.22
CA GLN A 10 -12.49 15.39 -4.87
C GLN A 10 -13.52 15.04 -3.79
N ASN A 11 -14.74 15.60 -3.89
CA ASN A 11 -15.87 15.26 -3.02
C ASN A 11 -15.56 15.33 -1.50
N GLY A 12 -14.75 16.30 -1.08
CA GLY A 12 -14.33 16.45 0.32
C GLY A 12 -13.22 15.50 0.75
N ALA A 13 -12.68 14.66 -0.14
CA ALA A 13 -11.47 13.88 0.12
C ALA A 13 -10.22 14.62 -0.35
N CYS A 14 -9.10 14.40 0.34
CA CYS A 14 -7.78 14.88 -0.09
C CYS A 14 -6.66 13.89 0.27
N VAL A 15 -5.49 14.10 -0.33
CA VAL A 15 -4.26 13.36 0.01
C VAL A 15 -3.48 14.13 1.06
N ALA A 16 -3.11 13.46 2.15
CA ALA A 16 -2.32 14.02 3.24
C ALA A 16 -1.13 13.13 3.58
N ALA A 17 -0.08 13.75 4.13
CA ALA A 17 1.01 13.02 4.75
C ALA A 17 0.54 12.44 6.10
N ALA A 18 0.80 11.16 6.33
CA ALA A 18 0.53 10.52 7.60
C ALA A 18 1.45 11.09 8.70
N PRO A 19 0.92 11.41 9.90
CA PRO A 19 1.76 11.70 11.05
C PRO A 19 2.51 10.43 11.46
N THR A 20 3.70 10.61 12.04
CA THR A 20 4.46 9.54 12.69
C THR A 20 3.68 8.97 13.88
N GLY A 21 3.72 7.64 14.03
CA GLY A 21 3.07 6.92 15.12
C GLY A 21 1.55 6.77 14.95
N ALA A 22 1.02 6.98 13.74
CA ALA A 22 -0.37 6.62 13.48
C ALA A 22 -0.49 5.09 13.47
N HIS A 23 -1.46 4.59 14.23
CA HIS A 23 -1.81 3.18 14.26
C HIS A 23 -2.86 2.91 13.18
N GLY A 24 -2.63 1.90 12.35
CA GLY A 24 -3.55 1.43 11.32
C GLY A 24 -3.48 -0.08 11.21
N PHE A 25 -3.98 -0.59 10.10
CA PHE A 25 -4.00 -2.01 9.82
C PHE A 25 -4.20 -2.28 8.34
N ASP A 26 -3.80 -3.45 7.89
CA ASP A 26 -4.31 -4.07 6.68
C ASP A 26 -5.19 -5.26 7.01
N ALA A 27 -6.10 -5.58 6.10
CA ALA A 27 -7.02 -6.69 6.24
C ALA A 27 -7.38 -7.23 4.86
N ASP A 28 -7.43 -8.54 4.71
CA ASP A 28 -7.97 -9.20 3.52
C ASP A 28 -9.51 -9.15 3.48
N THR A 29 -10.14 -9.14 4.66
CA THR A 29 -11.61 -9.09 4.79
C THR A 29 -12.15 -7.69 4.45
N PRO A 30 -13.22 -7.58 3.63
CA PRO A 30 -13.91 -6.30 3.38
C PRO A 30 -14.49 -5.66 4.64
N LEU A 31 -14.43 -4.33 4.67
CA LEU A 31 -15.02 -3.50 5.72
C LEU A 31 -16.38 -2.96 5.28
N SER A 32 -17.36 -3.08 6.16
CA SER A 32 -18.55 -2.24 6.13
C SER A 32 -18.31 -0.93 6.89
N LEU A 33 -19.13 0.09 6.66
CA LEU A 33 -19.12 1.33 7.44
C LEU A 33 -19.16 1.09 8.96
N GLU A 34 -20.02 0.17 9.42
CA GLU A 34 -20.16 -0.14 10.85
C GLU A 34 -18.86 -0.72 11.42
N LEU A 35 -18.23 -1.65 10.70
CA LEU A 35 -16.97 -2.25 11.12
C LEU A 35 -15.82 -1.23 11.10
N ALA A 36 -15.72 -0.42 10.05
CA ALA A 36 -14.74 0.66 9.96
C ALA A 36 -14.88 1.67 11.12
N ARG A 37 -16.11 1.98 11.54
CA ARG A 37 -16.37 2.82 12.72
C ARG A 37 -15.91 2.18 14.02
N GLN A 38 -16.04 0.86 14.17
CA GLN A 38 -15.51 0.16 15.35
C GLN A 38 -13.98 0.28 15.41
N PHE A 39 -13.28 0.17 14.27
CA PHE A 39 -11.83 0.39 14.21
C PHE A 39 -11.46 1.84 14.55
N ALA A 40 -12.13 2.83 13.95
CA ALA A 40 -11.90 4.23 14.28
C ALA A 40 -12.14 4.54 15.77
N ALA A 41 -13.23 4.01 16.35
CA ALA A 41 -13.53 4.13 17.78
C ALA A 41 -12.51 3.41 18.68
N SER A 42 -11.82 2.40 18.15
CA SER A 42 -10.74 1.68 18.84
C SER A 42 -9.38 2.39 18.71
N GLY A 43 -9.34 3.57 18.09
CA GLY A 43 -8.13 4.41 17.98
C GLY A 43 -7.31 4.18 16.72
N TYR A 44 -7.74 3.31 15.80
CA TYR A 44 -7.11 3.19 14.49
C TYR A 44 -7.35 4.44 13.65
N ARG A 45 -6.36 4.79 12.83
CA ARG A 45 -6.33 6.03 12.05
C ARG A 45 -6.38 5.79 10.56
N PHE A 46 -6.01 4.61 10.10
CA PHE A 46 -6.02 4.26 8.68
C PHE A 46 -6.23 2.76 8.48
N CYS A 47 -6.58 2.40 7.25
CA CYS A 47 -6.59 1.03 6.77
C CYS A 47 -5.90 0.95 5.39
N VAL A 48 -5.17 -0.14 5.14
CA VAL A 48 -4.70 -0.54 3.80
C VAL A 48 -5.56 -1.70 3.31
N ARG A 49 -6.13 -1.58 2.10
CA ARG A 49 -6.99 -2.64 1.54
C ARG A 49 -6.44 -3.19 0.23
N TYR A 50 -6.77 -4.45 -0.04
CA TYR A 50 -6.24 -5.16 -1.19
C TYR A 50 -6.95 -4.75 -2.48
N LEU A 51 -6.16 -4.62 -3.55
CA LEU A 51 -6.59 -4.45 -4.94
C LEU A 51 -6.35 -5.76 -5.69
N THR A 52 -7.23 -6.03 -6.64
CA THR A 52 -7.12 -7.26 -7.41
C THR A 52 -5.87 -7.28 -8.29
N LEU A 53 -5.09 -8.36 -8.20
CA LEU A 53 -3.90 -8.56 -9.01
C LEU A 53 -4.23 -8.71 -10.51
N GLY A 54 -5.33 -9.41 -10.79
CA GLY A 54 -5.78 -9.71 -12.15
C GLY A 54 -6.66 -8.62 -12.77
N PRO A 55 -7.00 -8.75 -14.07
CA PRO A 55 -7.82 -7.76 -14.77
C PRO A 55 -9.29 -7.76 -14.33
N ASN A 56 -9.76 -8.83 -13.70
CA ASN A 56 -11.14 -8.96 -13.25
C ASN A 56 -11.18 -8.74 -11.74
N ALA A 57 -12.04 -7.83 -11.27
CA ALA A 57 -12.19 -7.56 -9.85
C ALA A 57 -12.60 -8.81 -9.06
N TYR A 58 -11.96 -9.02 -7.91
CA TYR A 58 -12.34 -10.01 -6.93
C TYR A 58 -13.28 -9.37 -5.90
N ALA A 59 -14.37 -10.07 -5.56
CA ALA A 59 -15.45 -9.46 -4.77
C ALA A 59 -15.05 -9.11 -3.32
N ALA A 60 -13.96 -9.69 -2.81
CA ALA A 60 -13.42 -9.38 -1.50
C ALA A 60 -12.39 -8.23 -1.51
N ASP A 61 -12.06 -7.69 -2.68
CA ASP A 61 -11.11 -6.60 -2.81
C ASP A 61 -11.80 -5.24 -2.73
N LEU A 62 -10.98 -4.21 -2.50
CA LEU A 62 -11.44 -2.85 -2.30
C LEU A 62 -12.35 -2.38 -3.44
N SER A 63 -13.61 -2.11 -3.09
CA SER A 63 -14.59 -1.50 -3.99
C SER A 63 -14.74 0.00 -3.73
N ALA A 64 -15.34 0.73 -4.66
CA ALA A 64 -15.68 2.14 -4.45
C ALA A 64 -16.62 2.37 -3.26
N GLY A 65 -17.55 1.45 -3.02
CA GLY A 65 -18.48 1.52 -1.88
C GLY A 65 -17.74 1.32 -0.55
N GLU A 66 -16.87 0.32 -0.48
CA GLU A 66 -16.02 0.09 0.69
C GLU A 66 -15.08 1.28 0.96
N ALA A 67 -14.45 1.84 -0.08
CA ALA A 67 -13.59 3.01 0.08
C ALA A 67 -14.35 4.20 0.68
N GLN A 68 -15.59 4.45 0.24
CA GLN A 68 -16.47 5.48 0.80
C GLN A 68 -16.85 5.19 2.26
N ASP A 69 -17.13 3.93 2.59
CA ASP A 69 -17.46 3.49 3.94
C ASP A 69 -16.27 3.68 4.90
N ILE A 70 -15.05 3.28 4.50
CA ILE A 70 -13.83 3.45 5.30
C ILE A 70 -13.55 4.93 5.58
N LEU A 71 -13.58 5.73 4.53
CA LEU A 71 -13.38 7.18 4.61
C LEU A 71 -14.47 7.85 5.45
N GLY A 72 -15.73 7.48 5.25
CA GLY A 72 -16.89 7.97 6.01
C GLY A 72 -16.93 7.53 7.47
N ALA A 73 -16.18 6.49 7.83
CA ALA A 73 -15.95 6.08 9.21
C ALA A 73 -14.87 6.93 9.93
N GLY A 74 -14.13 7.76 9.19
CA GLY A 74 -13.04 8.58 9.72
C GLY A 74 -11.66 7.91 9.69
N LEU A 75 -11.52 6.79 8.97
CA LEU A 75 -10.21 6.18 8.71
C LEU A 75 -9.61 6.77 7.43
N ALA A 76 -8.30 7.00 7.44
CA ALA A 76 -7.56 7.22 6.20
C ALA A 76 -7.45 5.92 5.39
N LEU A 77 -7.27 6.03 4.08
CA LEU A 77 -7.24 4.89 3.17
C LEU A 77 -5.99 4.90 2.28
N MET A 78 -5.38 3.73 2.15
CA MET A 78 -4.40 3.36 1.14
C MET A 78 -4.75 2.00 0.56
N ALA A 79 -4.01 1.55 -0.44
CA ALA A 79 -4.24 0.23 -1.01
C ALA A 79 -2.94 -0.49 -1.39
N VAL A 80 -3.01 -1.82 -1.41
CA VAL A 80 -1.93 -2.74 -1.77
C VAL A 80 -2.46 -3.72 -2.80
N GLN A 81 -1.68 -4.11 -3.81
CA GLN A 81 -2.13 -5.20 -4.67
C GLN A 81 -2.07 -6.54 -3.94
N HIS A 82 -2.90 -7.51 -4.30
CA HIS A 82 -2.64 -8.89 -3.91
C HIS A 82 -1.33 -9.43 -4.49
N VAL A 83 -0.58 -10.18 -3.69
CA VAL A 83 0.57 -10.93 -4.18
C VAL A 83 0.15 -12.16 -4.99
N ARG A 84 1.09 -12.67 -5.78
CA ARG A 84 1.01 -13.98 -6.43
C ARG A 84 1.26 -15.11 -5.44
N ASP A 85 0.75 -16.29 -5.76
CA ASP A 85 1.05 -17.49 -4.97
C ASP A 85 2.58 -17.70 -4.82
N PRO A 86 3.06 -18.10 -3.63
CA PRO A 86 4.49 -18.29 -3.39
C PRO A 86 5.17 -19.25 -4.39
N GLY A 87 6.43 -18.97 -4.70
CA GLY A 87 7.20 -19.65 -5.73
C GLY A 87 7.01 -19.08 -7.14
N TRP A 88 6.52 -17.84 -7.25
CA TRP A 88 6.35 -17.18 -8.55
C TRP A 88 7.66 -16.59 -9.07
N SER A 89 7.81 -16.58 -10.40
CA SER A 89 8.99 -16.04 -11.08
C SER A 89 8.68 -14.68 -11.71
N PRO A 90 9.19 -13.56 -11.16
CA PRO A 90 8.96 -12.23 -11.69
C PRO A 90 9.55 -12.04 -13.09
N ASN A 91 9.03 -11.06 -13.81
CA ASN A 91 9.69 -10.46 -14.98
C ASN A 91 9.08 -9.10 -15.29
N ALA A 92 9.72 -8.35 -16.18
CA ALA A 92 9.29 -7.03 -16.63
C ALA A 92 7.83 -7.00 -17.14
N ALA A 93 7.44 -7.96 -17.99
CA ALA A 93 6.11 -7.97 -18.61
C ALA A 93 5.00 -8.19 -17.58
N MET A 94 5.27 -9.05 -16.60
CA MET A 94 4.40 -9.29 -15.46
C MET A 94 4.27 -8.02 -14.60
N GLY A 95 5.37 -7.36 -14.26
CA GLY A 95 5.34 -6.12 -13.46
C GLY A 95 4.53 -5.02 -14.12
N LYS A 96 4.66 -4.88 -15.44
CA LYS A 96 3.85 -3.95 -16.23
C LYS A 96 2.35 -4.29 -16.17
N SER A 97 2.00 -5.56 -16.40
CA SER A 97 0.60 -6.00 -16.39
C SER A 97 -0.04 -5.82 -15.01
N ASP A 98 0.66 -6.25 -13.96
CA ASP A 98 0.16 -6.19 -12.59
C ASP A 98 0.04 -4.72 -12.14
N GLY A 99 1.00 -3.85 -12.49
CA GLY A 99 0.91 -2.42 -12.23
C GLY A 99 -0.24 -1.73 -12.97
N GLN A 100 -0.53 -2.12 -14.20
CA GLN A 100 -1.68 -1.62 -14.96
C GLN A 100 -3.01 -2.04 -14.33
N ASN A 101 -3.12 -3.29 -13.86
CA ASN A 101 -4.29 -3.77 -13.14
C ASN A 101 -4.46 -3.00 -11.83
N THR A 102 -3.38 -2.84 -11.05
CA THR A 102 -3.39 -2.04 -9.82
C THR A 102 -3.94 -0.63 -10.06
N VAL A 103 -3.46 0.06 -11.10
CA VAL A 103 -3.97 1.40 -11.45
C VAL A 103 -5.46 1.36 -11.77
N ALA A 104 -5.90 0.42 -12.60
CA ALA A 104 -7.30 0.32 -12.99
C ALA A 104 -8.22 0.10 -11.77
N HIS A 105 -7.82 -0.78 -10.84
CA HIS A 105 -8.59 -1.05 -9.62
C HIS A 105 -8.52 0.10 -8.62
N ALA A 106 -7.37 0.74 -8.45
CA ALA A 106 -7.24 1.94 -7.60
C ALA A 106 -8.16 3.08 -8.07
N GLN A 107 -8.21 3.30 -9.38
CA GLN A 107 -9.11 4.29 -10.00
C GLN A 107 -10.58 3.89 -9.84
N ALA A 108 -10.91 2.61 -10.05
CA ALA A 108 -12.26 2.09 -9.88
C ALA A 108 -12.75 2.20 -8.42
N ALA A 109 -11.85 2.04 -7.44
CA ALA A 109 -12.12 2.25 -6.03
C ALA A 109 -12.23 3.73 -5.63
N GLY A 110 -11.87 4.67 -6.52
CA GLY A 110 -11.94 6.11 -6.25
C GLY A 110 -10.76 6.65 -5.43
N LEU A 111 -9.59 5.98 -5.48
CA LEU A 111 -8.37 6.50 -4.87
C LEU A 111 -7.84 7.68 -5.66
N LEU A 112 -7.50 8.76 -4.96
CA LEU A 112 -6.95 9.97 -5.54
C LEU A 112 -5.50 9.76 -5.96
N PRO A 113 -5.06 10.40 -7.06
CA PRO A 113 -3.64 10.47 -7.36
C PRO A 113 -2.88 11.07 -6.15
N GLY A 114 -1.62 10.68 -5.98
CA GLY A 114 -0.77 11.03 -4.85
C GLY A 114 -0.89 10.11 -3.63
N VAL A 115 -1.95 9.31 -3.51
CA VAL A 115 -2.08 8.27 -2.46
C VAL A 115 -1.01 7.19 -2.65
N ASN A 116 -0.49 6.65 -1.55
CA ASN A 116 0.35 5.47 -1.61
C ASN A 116 -0.45 4.25 -2.06
N VAL A 117 0.04 3.64 -3.13
CA VAL A 117 -0.39 2.34 -3.60
C VAL A 117 0.82 1.43 -3.53
N TRP A 118 0.67 0.29 -2.85
CA TRP A 118 1.78 -0.59 -2.49
C TRP A 118 1.87 -1.79 -3.44
N CYS A 119 3.07 -2.05 -3.94
CA CYS A 119 3.42 -3.31 -4.57
C CYS A 119 3.76 -4.32 -3.48
N ASP A 120 2.97 -5.39 -3.39
CA ASP A 120 3.26 -6.52 -2.50
C ASP A 120 4.33 -7.41 -3.14
N LEU A 121 5.54 -7.37 -2.58
CA LEU A 121 6.68 -8.16 -3.02
C LEU A 121 7.02 -9.22 -1.97
N GLU A 122 6.46 -10.41 -2.14
CA GLU A 122 6.74 -11.58 -1.31
C GLU A 122 6.57 -12.90 -2.06
N GLY A 123 7.12 -13.98 -1.50
CA GLY A 123 6.97 -15.32 -2.05
C GLY A 123 7.63 -15.51 -3.41
N VAL A 124 8.66 -14.74 -3.75
CA VAL A 124 9.42 -14.92 -4.99
C VAL A 124 10.14 -16.27 -4.95
N ALA A 125 10.19 -16.98 -6.08
CA ALA A 125 10.93 -18.24 -6.20
C ALA A 125 12.43 -18.07 -5.85
N ASP A 126 12.99 -19.03 -5.13
CA ASP A 126 14.40 -18.99 -4.68
C ASP A 126 15.42 -18.95 -5.84
N ASP A 127 15.03 -19.42 -7.03
CA ASP A 127 15.85 -19.45 -8.24
C ASP A 127 15.62 -18.25 -9.17
N ALA A 128 14.71 -17.33 -8.82
CA ALA A 128 14.52 -16.08 -9.56
C ALA A 128 15.77 -15.20 -9.44
N SER A 129 16.20 -14.62 -10.56
CA SER A 129 17.34 -13.71 -10.53
C SER A 129 16.93 -12.37 -9.90
N GLY A 130 17.83 -11.74 -9.14
CA GLY A 130 17.57 -10.40 -8.59
C GLY A 130 17.29 -9.35 -9.67
N GLN A 131 17.79 -9.54 -10.90
CA GLN A 131 17.47 -8.66 -12.03
C GLN A 131 16.00 -8.81 -12.46
N ASP A 132 15.46 -10.03 -12.52
CA ASP A 132 14.06 -10.25 -12.88
C ASP A 132 13.11 -9.64 -11.84
N VAL A 133 13.46 -9.75 -10.56
CA VAL A 133 12.71 -9.07 -9.48
C VAL A 133 12.78 -7.55 -9.65
N ALA A 134 13.96 -7.00 -9.92
CA ALA A 134 14.14 -5.56 -10.11
C ALA A 134 13.38 -5.04 -11.33
N ASP A 135 13.38 -5.80 -12.43
CA ASP A 135 12.66 -5.48 -13.66
C ASP A 135 11.14 -5.50 -13.45
N TYR A 136 10.62 -6.50 -12.73
CA TYR A 136 9.21 -6.55 -12.31
C TYR A 136 8.85 -5.29 -11.51
N CYS A 137 9.60 -5.01 -10.45
CA CYS A 137 9.39 -3.87 -9.56
C CYS A 137 9.45 -2.52 -10.30
N THR A 138 10.40 -2.36 -11.21
CA THR A 138 10.57 -1.12 -12.00
C THR A 138 9.40 -0.92 -12.96
N GLN A 139 8.97 -1.96 -13.68
CA GLN A 139 7.83 -1.85 -14.60
C GLN A 139 6.50 -1.60 -13.86
N TRP A 140 6.34 -2.19 -12.68
CA TRP A 140 5.20 -1.90 -11.81
C TRP A 140 5.20 -0.44 -11.36
N PHE A 141 6.34 0.04 -10.87
CA PHE A 141 6.53 1.42 -10.46
C PHE A 141 6.17 2.40 -11.60
N GLU A 142 6.65 2.14 -12.81
CA GLU A 142 6.39 2.99 -13.98
C GLU A 142 4.90 3.10 -14.28
N ALA A 143 4.16 1.99 -14.23
CA ALA A 143 2.72 1.99 -14.47
C ALA A 143 1.96 2.84 -13.42
N VAL A 144 2.26 2.63 -12.13
CA VAL A 144 1.59 3.32 -11.02
C VAL A 144 1.98 4.80 -10.94
N SER A 145 3.26 5.12 -11.16
CA SER A 145 3.75 6.50 -11.20
C SER A 145 3.17 7.28 -12.38
N SER A 146 3.01 6.65 -13.55
CA SER A 146 2.40 7.28 -14.73
C SER A 146 0.93 7.66 -14.51
N ALA A 147 0.25 6.98 -13.60
CA ALA A 147 -1.11 7.31 -13.16
C ALA A 147 -1.15 8.35 -12.02
N ALA A 148 0.00 8.95 -11.68
CA ALA A 148 0.19 9.96 -10.66
C ALA A 148 -0.11 9.52 -9.21
N TYR A 149 -0.18 8.21 -8.93
CA TYR A 149 -0.12 7.69 -7.56
C TYR A 149 1.30 7.80 -6.98
N ALA A 150 1.44 7.59 -5.68
CA ALA A 150 2.74 7.48 -5.02
C ALA A 150 3.11 5.99 -4.87
N PRO A 151 3.94 5.40 -5.75
CA PRO A 151 4.24 3.97 -5.69
C PRO A 151 5.04 3.68 -4.41
N GLY A 152 4.60 2.69 -3.65
CA GLY A 152 5.33 2.12 -2.52
C GLY A 152 5.62 0.65 -2.71
N LEU A 153 6.59 0.13 -1.98
CA LEU A 153 6.94 -1.29 -1.97
C LEU A 153 6.72 -1.86 -0.57
N TYR A 154 5.83 -2.83 -0.45
CA TYR A 154 5.75 -3.71 0.71
C TYR A 154 6.82 -4.80 0.54
N VAL A 155 7.70 -4.92 1.52
CA VAL A 155 8.80 -5.88 1.53
C VAL A 155 8.41 -7.03 2.43
N GLY A 156 7.95 -8.12 1.83
CA GLY A 156 7.53 -9.33 2.52
C GLY A 156 8.58 -10.44 2.54
N SER A 157 8.17 -11.61 3.04
CA SER A 157 9.03 -12.78 3.11
C SER A 157 9.46 -13.22 1.70
N ALA A 158 10.72 -13.65 1.54
CA ALA A 158 11.24 -14.07 0.25
C ALA A 158 11.04 -13.03 -0.88
N ALA A 159 11.31 -11.75 -0.61
CA ALA A 159 11.28 -10.69 -1.63
C ALA A 159 12.37 -10.81 -2.71
N GLY A 160 13.35 -11.72 -2.55
CA GLY A 160 14.38 -12.00 -3.56
C GLY A 160 15.45 -10.93 -3.76
N LEU A 161 15.44 -9.85 -2.97
CA LEU A 161 16.38 -8.72 -3.08
C LEU A 161 17.09 -8.43 -1.75
N SER A 162 18.36 -8.02 -1.85
CA SER A 162 19.09 -7.46 -0.72
C SER A 162 18.65 -6.02 -0.41
N GLY A 163 18.99 -5.52 0.79
CA GLY A 163 18.72 -4.13 1.17
C GLY A 163 19.27 -3.09 0.18
N THR A 164 20.49 -3.30 -0.34
CA THR A 164 21.09 -2.42 -1.34
C THR A 164 20.31 -2.43 -2.65
N GLN A 165 19.92 -3.62 -3.13
CA GLN A 165 19.12 -3.73 -4.35
C GLN A 165 17.74 -3.11 -4.18
N LEU A 166 17.10 -3.26 -3.01
CA LEU A 166 15.85 -2.58 -2.68
C LEU A 166 16.04 -1.05 -2.75
N TYR A 167 17.11 -0.51 -2.17
CA TYR A 167 17.39 0.93 -2.21
C TYR A 167 17.66 1.47 -3.63
N GLU A 168 18.21 0.65 -4.53
CA GLU A 168 18.47 1.02 -5.92
C GLU A 168 17.20 1.05 -6.80
N LEU A 169 16.10 0.44 -6.34
CA LEU A 169 14.81 0.53 -7.03
C LEU A 169 14.25 1.96 -7.03
N PRO A 170 13.35 2.31 -7.97
CA PRO A 170 12.81 3.66 -8.10
C PRO A 170 11.88 4.10 -6.95
N PHE A 171 11.54 3.21 -6.00
CA PHE A 171 10.61 3.51 -4.90
C PHE A 171 11.19 4.47 -3.87
N GLN A 172 10.31 5.33 -3.35
CA GLN A 172 10.61 6.25 -2.24
C GLN A 172 9.78 5.96 -0.98
N HIS A 173 8.86 5.00 -1.07
CA HIS A 173 7.94 4.64 0.00
C HIS A 173 8.08 3.14 0.25
N TYR A 174 8.35 2.76 1.51
CA TYR A 174 8.57 1.36 1.87
C TYR A 174 7.78 0.98 3.12
N TRP A 175 7.16 -0.19 3.04
CA TRP A 175 6.40 -0.82 4.10
C TRP A 175 7.05 -2.15 4.48
N GLN A 176 7.41 -2.29 5.74
CA GLN A 176 8.05 -3.50 6.27
C GLN A 176 7.00 -4.51 6.70
N SER A 177 7.05 -5.74 6.19
CA SER A 177 6.25 -6.84 6.71
C SER A 177 6.62 -7.24 8.14
N CYS A 178 5.80 -8.09 8.76
CA CYS A 178 6.12 -8.72 10.04
C CYS A 178 7.19 -9.83 9.96
N SER A 179 7.71 -10.14 8.77
CA SER A 179 8.75 -11.15 8.55
C SER A 179 10.17 -10.58 8.75
N SER A 180 11.17 -11.47 8.79
CA SER A 180 12.58 -11.04 8.78
C SER A 180 12.98 -10.61 7.36
N VAL A 181 12.90 -9.31 7.10
CA VAL A 181 13.26 -8.70 5.81
C VAL A 181 14.47 -7.76 5.92
N PRO A 182 15.20 -7.51 4.81
CA PRO A 182 16.38 -6.64 4.85
C PRO A 182 16.04 -5.22 5.30
N ASN A 183 16.97 -4.54 5.97
CA ASN A 183 16.89 -3.08 6.08
C ASN A 183 17.13 -2.44 4.72
N ILE A 184 16.52 -1.29 4.48
CA ILE A 184 16.76 -0.47 3.28
C ILE A 184 17.81 0.58 3.65
N PRO A 185 19.08 0.45 3.21
CA PRO A 185 20.13 1.37 3.59
C PRO A 185 19.75 2.82 3.25
N GLN A 186 20.17 3.76 4.10
CA GLN A 186 19.99 5.21 3.94
C GLN A 186 18.54 5.74 4.03
N ARG A 187 17.53 4.93 3.70
CA ARG A 187 16.12 5.33 3.76
C ARG A 187 15.36 4.67 4.89
N GLY A 188 15.41 3.35 5.02
CA GLY A 188 14.52 2.63 5.92
C GLY A 188 13.05 2.64 5.48
N TYR A 189 12.15 2.36 6.42
CA TYR A 189 10.73 2.15 6.20
C TYR A 189 9.88 3.33 6.70
N GLN A 190 8.72 3.54 6.08
CA GLN A 190 7.72 4.54 6.48
C GLN A 190 6.50 3.92 7.18
N MET A 191 6.37 2.60 7.08
CA MET A 191 5.32 1.82 7.73
C MET A 191 5.89 0.47 8.15
N VAL A 192 5.53 -0.01 9.33
CA VAL A 192 5.98 -1.30 9.86
C VAL A 192 4.76 -2.11 10.30
N GLN A 193 4.63 -3.29 9.74
CA GLN A 193 3.58 -4.26 10.03
C GLN A 193 3.98 -5.15 11.22
N THR A 194 3.00 -5.53 12.03
CA THR A 194 3.12 -6.51 13.11
C THR A 194 1.94 -7.47 13.06
N LEU A 195 2.23 -8.76 13.12
CA LEU A 195 1.22 -9.82 13.14
C LEU A 195 0.27 -9.65 14.33
N VAL A 196 -1.04 -9.70 14.08
CA VAL A 196 -2.06 -9.80 15.13
C VAL A 196 -2.68 -11.20 15.09
N PRO A 197 -2.29 -12.12 16.01
CA PRO A 197 -2.72 -13.52 15.91
C PRO A 197 -4.18 -13.76 16.30
N GLN A 198 -4.88 -12.74 16.80
CA GLN A 198 -6.28 -12.81 17.22
C GLN A 198 -7.11 -11.86 16.37
N THR A 199 -8.40 -12.13 16.24
CA THR A 199 -9.29 -11.20 15.54
C THR A 199 -9.47 -9.90 16.34
N VAL A 200 -9.59 -8.79 15.62
CA VAL A 200 -9.94 -7.47 16.15
C VAL A 200 -11.27 -7.06 15.53
N ASN A 201 -12.24 -6.67 16.37
CA ASN A 201 -13.61 -6.40 15.93
C ASN A 201 -14.24 -7.53 15.09
N GLY A 202 -13.81 -8.77 15.33
CA GLY A 202 -14.33 -9.98 14.66
C GLY A 202 -13.68 -10.34 13.32
N ILE A 203 -12.67 -9.60 12.85
CA ILE A 203 -11.91 -9.94 11.63
C ILE A 203 -10.42 -10.12 11.91
N GLY A 204 -9.74 -10.88 11.05
CA GLY A 204 -8.27 -10.93 11.04
C GLY A 204 -7.70 -9.65 10.44
N ILE A 205 -6.65 -9.12 11.06
CA ILE A 205 -5.90 -7.95 10.60
C ILE A 205 -4.41 -8.19 10.85
N ASP A 206 -3.56 -7.41 10.19
CA ASP A 206 -2.22 -7.10 10.67
C ASP A 206 -2.14 -5.64 11.09
N ALA A 207 -1.38 -5.33 12.14
CA ALA A 207 -1.29 -3.98 12.68
C ALA A 207 -0.16 -3.21 12.02
N ASP A 208 -0.43 -1.96 11.63
CA ASP A 208 0.56 -1.09 11.01
C ASP A 208 0.85 0.14 11.85
N LEU A 209 2.13 0.53 11.87
CA LEU A 209 2.58 1.76 12.50
C LEU A 209 3.33 2.62 11.49
N THR A 210 2.88 3.86 11.30
CA THR A 210 3.58 4.81 10.44
C THR A 210 4.79 5.41 11.14
N GLN A 211 5.82 5.75 10.37
CA GLN A 211 6.99 6.48 10.83
C GLN A 211 7.57 7.36 9.72
N THR A 212 8.40 8.32 10.09
CA THR A 212 9.23 9.05 9.13
C THR A 212 10.46 8.19 8.80
N ASP A 213 10.76 8.04 7.53
CA ASP A 213 11.98 7.35 7.09
C ASP A 213 13.24 8.21 7.36
N GLN A 214 14.42 7.63 7.19
CA GLN A 214 15.71 8.26 7.47
C GLN A 214 16.03 9.43 6.51
N LEU A 215 15.29 9.58 5.41
CA LEU A 215 15.40 10.69 4.47
C LEU A 215 14.27 11.71 4.63
N GLY A 216 13.43 11.58 5.67
CA GLY A 216 12.33 12.50 5.95
C GLY A 216 11.03 12.19 5.20
N GLY A 217 10.96 11.07 4.48
CA GLY A 217 9.76 10.63 3.77
C GLY A 217 8.69 10.10 4.71
N THR A 218 7.43 10.28 4.33
CA THR A 218 6.26 9.78 5.05
C THR A 218 5.27 9.11 4.10
N VAL A 219 4.43 8.26 4.67
CA VAL A 219 3.25 7.71 3.99
C VAL A 219 2.31 8.84 3.57
N LYS A 220 1.65 8.67 2.41
CA LYS A 220 0.63 9.53 1.83
C LYS A 220 -0.66 8.75 1.72
N TRP A 221 -1.71 9.20 2.40
CA TRP A 221 -2.99 8.51 2.45
C TRP A 221 -4.13 9.41 1.99
N GLN A 222 -5.27 8.80 1.67
CA GLN A 222 -6.51 9.51 1.41
C GLN A 222 -7.27 9.72 2.71
N ILE A 223 -7.79 10.92 2.95
CA ILE A 223 -8.66 11.25 4.08
C ILE A 223 -9.91 11.99 3.58
N LEU A 224 -10.97 12.00 4.37
CA LEU A 224 -12.00 13.03 4.26
C LEU A 224 -11.55 14.27 5.04
N GLU A 225 -11.69 15.43 4.43
CA GLU A 225 -11.56 16.72 5.11
C GLU A 225 -12.71 16.83 6.13
N GLU A 226 -12.38 17.22 7.37
CA GLU A 226 -13.39 17.55 8.35
C GLU A 226 -14.23 18.72 7.80
N GLN A 227 -15.56 18.54 7.73
CA GLN A 227 -16.47 19.64 7.47
C GLN A 227 -16.43 20.53 8.72
N GLY A 228 -15.73 21.66 8.60
CA GLY A 228 -15.61 22.66 9.67
C GLY A 228 -16.94 23.31 10.05
#